data_AF-A0A821ESU6-F1
#
_entry.id   AF-A0A821ESU6-F1
#
_cell.length_a   1.000
_cell.length_b   1.000
_cell.length_c   1.000
_cell.angle_alpha   90.00
_cell.angle_beta   90.00
_cell.angle_gamma   90.00
#
_symmetry.space_group_name_H-M   'P 1'
#
loop_
_entity.id
_entity.type
_entity.pdbx_description
1 polymer ?
#
loop_
_entity_poly.entity_id
_entity_poly.type
_entity_poly.pdbx_seq_one_letter_code
_entity_poly.pdbx_strand_id
1 'polypeptide(L)'
;MPSGARANEQYQYKLSMSEQIEELRKKRELLAGSQEAYIEQVDLQTDKNKRKIAQLQKENKEKRQKLKELLEGDEKVLNEAFSGRKDERAALKNKTGQAAIQLTNEQLGDLKNRLNAQRHANATKWKQLEELQTRYDLMVKEAEEAVQTDAGESETAA
;
A
#
# COMPACT_ATOMS: atom_id res chain seq x y z
N MET A 1 18.13 44.24 81.89
CA MET A 1 18.73 43.78 80.61
C MET A 1 18.94 42.28 80.71
N PRO A 2 18.64 41.41 79.71
CA PRO A 2 18.17 41.65 78.34
C PRO A 2 16.93 40.80 77.90
N SER A 3 16.38 41.17 76.73
CA SER A 3 15.79 40.35 75.65
C SER A 3 14.61 39.39 75.93
N GLY A 4 13.47 39.69 75.30
CA GLY A 4 12.37 38.75 75.10
C GLY A 4 11.20 39.38 74.38
N ALA A 5 11.38 39.67 73.09
CA ALA A 5 10.36 40.14 72.17
C ALA A 5 9.10 39.24 72.20
N ARG A 6 8.12 39.61 73.02
CA ARG A 6 6.77 39.05 72.94
C ARG A 6 5.79 40.18 72.67
N ALA A 7 5.06 39.96 71.58
CA ALA A 7 3.72 40.48 71.37
C ALA A 7 3.59 42.00 71.24
N ASN A 8 4.03 42.51 70.09
CA ASN A 8 3.35 43.62 69.42
C ASN A 8 2.68 42.96 68.19
N GLU A 9 1.63 42.16 68.39
CA GLU A 9 0.24 42.62 68.46
C GLU A 9 -0.07 43.74 67.47
N GLN A 10 -0.98 43.41 66.53
CA GLN A 10 -1.62 44.27 65.52
C GLN A 10 -0.71 44.57 64.30
N TYR A 11 -0.85 43.90 63.15
CA TYR A 11 -2.07 43.71 62.36
C TYR A 11 -2.15 42.30 61.74
N GLN A 12 -2.60 41.33 62.52
CA GLN A 12 -3.55 40.37 61.96
C GLN A 12 -4.88 41.11 61.98
N TYR A 13 -5.32 41.62 60.83
CA TYR A 13 -6.68 42.16 60.67
C TYR A 13 -7.64 40.99 60.90
N LYS A 14 -7.95 40.72 62.16
CA LYS A 14 -8.93 39.72 62.55
C LYS A 14 -10.26 40.38 62.30
N LEU A 15 -10.71 40.27 61.05
CA LEU A 15 -12.03 40.69 60.58
C LEU A 15 -13.06 40.34 61.65
N SER A 16 -13.96 41.28 61.91
CA SER A 16 -15.12 41.02 62.76
C SER A 16 -15.78 39.72 62.32
N MET A 17 -16.36 38.98 63.27
CA MET A 17 -17.06 37.72 62.95
C MET A 17 -18.08 37.91 61.82
N SER A 18 -18.71 39.09 61.77
CA SER A 18 -19.61 39.49 60.69
C SER A 18 -18.92 39.64 59.32
N GLU A 19 -17.75 40.27 59.28
CA GLU A 19 -16.95 40.45 58.07
C GLU A 19 -16.41 39.10 57.54
N GLN A 20 -15.99 38.19 58.43
CA GLN A 20 -15.59 36.83 58.04
C GLN A 20 -16.75 36.04 57.43
N ILE A 21 -17.96 36.17 58.01
CA ILE A 21 -19.17 35.56 57.47
C ILE A 21 -19.49 36.14 56.09
N GLU A 22 -19.33 37.46 55.89
CA GLU A 22 -19.58 38.11 54.61
C GLU A 22 -18.56 37.69 53.54
N GLU A 23 -17.28 37.59 53.88
CA GLU A 23 -16.25 37.07 52.98
C GLU A 23 -16.50 35.62 52.57
N LEU A 24 -16.90 34.75 53.51
CA LEU A 24 -17.24 33.37 53.20
C LEU A 24 -18.47 33.27 52.28
N ARG A 25 -19.46 34.16 52.45
CA ARG A 25 -20.62 34.25 51.54
C ARG A 25 -20.20 34.67 50.13
N LYS A 26 -19.36 35.70 50.00
CA LYS A 26 -18.80 36.15 48.72
C LYS A 26 -18.00 35.05 48.02
N LYS A 27 -17.15 34.32 48.76
CA LYS A 27 -16.39 33.18 48.24
C LYS A 27 -17.31 32.06 47.74
N ARG A 28 -18.36 31.74 48.48
CA ARG A 28 -19.35 30.73 48.09
C ARG A 28 -20.09 31.13 46.81
N GLU A 29 -20.49 32.39 46.68
CA GLU A 29 -21.14 32.92 45.47
C GLU A 29 -20.20 32.86 44.26
N LEU A 30 -18.93 33.25 44.44
CA LEU A 30 -17.92 33.14 43.39
C LEU A 30 -17.70 31.69 42.94
N LEU A 31 -17.61 30.76 43.88
CA LEU A 31 -17.47 29.33 43.58
C LEU A 31 -18.68 28.78 42.84
N ALA A 32 -19.89 29.16 43.25
CA ALA A 32 -21.12 28.78 42.55
C ALA A 32 -21.13 29.27 41.11
N GLY A 33 -20.79 30.55 40.87
CA GLY A 33 -20.67 31.10 39.52
C GLY A 33 -19.59 30.41 38.68
N SER A 34 -18.45 30.06 39.28
CA SER A 34 -17.40 29.32 38.57
C SER A 34 -17.82 27.89 38.19
N GLN A 35 -18.60 27.23 39.06
CA GLN A 35 -19.10 25.89 38.80
C GLN A 35 -20.14 25.90 37.68
N GLU A 36 -21.03 26.89 37.69
CA GLU A 36 -22.03 27.09 36.64
C GLU A 36 -21.38 27.35 35.28
N ALA A 37 -20.43 28.29 35.20
CA ALA A 37 -19.68 28.57 33.98
C ALA A 37 -18.90 27.34 33.47
N TYR A 38 -18.36 26.51 34.37
CA TYR A 38 -17.68 25.27 34.01
C TYR A 38 -18.65 24.25 33.41
N ILE A 39 -19.84 24.07 34.01
CA ILE A 39 -20.87 23.16 33.48
C ILE A 39 -21.32 23.61 32.09
N GLU A 40 -21.62 24.90 31.92
CA GLU A 40 -21.98 25.45 30.62
C GLU A 40 -20.90 25.21 29.56
N GLN A 41 -19.62 25.39 29.94
CA GLN A 41 -18.50 25.11 29.04
C GLN A 41 -18.45 23.63 28.63
N VAL A 42 -18.65 22.71 29.59
CA VAL A 42 -18.67 21.26 29.33
C VAL A 42 -19.84 20.88 28.42
N ASP A 43 -21.02 21.45 28.63
CA ASP A 43 -22.21 21.19 27.81
C ASP A 43 -22.01 21.70 26.38
N LEU A 44 -21.51 22.94 26.23
CA LEU A 44 -21.17 23.51 24.93
C LEU A 44 -20.12 22.65 24.19
N GLN A 45 -19.11 22.16 24.90
CA GLN A 45 -18.08 21.30 24.30
C GLN A 45 -18.64 19.92 23.93
N THR A 46 -19.48 19.35 24.78
CA THR A 46 -20.16 18.08 24.54
C THR A 46 -21.03 18.15 23.30
N ASP A 47 -21.79 19.23 23.13
CA ASP A 47 -22.64 19.42 21.97
C ASP A 47 -21.84 19.65 20.69
N LYS A 48 -20.73 20.41 20.74
CA LYS A 48 -19.79 20.52 19.61
C LYS A 48 -19.24 19.15 19.22
N ASN A 49 -18.84 18.34 20.20
CA ASN A 49 -18.32 16.99 19.95
C ASN A 49 -19.40 16.09 19.32
N LYS A 50 -20.62 16.09 19.86
CA LYS A 50 -21.75 15.32 19.29
C LYS A 50 -22.01 15.71 17.83
N ARG A 51 -22.05 17.02 17.52
CA ARG A 51 -22.22 17.52 16.14
C ARG A 51 -21.07 17.06 15.24
N LYS A 52 -19.83 17.11 15.72
CA LYS A 52 -18.67 16.68 14.94
C LYS A 52 -18.70 15.17 14.67
N ILE A 53 -19.07 14.37 15.66
CA ILE A 53 -19.24 12.92 15.50
C ILE A 53 -20.30 12.61 14.45
N ALA A 54 -21.47 13.26 14.53
CA ALA A 54 -22.55 13.08 13.56
C ALA A 54 -22.11 13.46 12.13
N GLN A 55 -21.37 14.58 11.99
CA GLN A 55 -20.80 14.99 10.71
C GLN A 55 -19.81 13.94 10.17
N LEU A 56 -18.87 13.47 11.00
CA LEU A 56 -17.89 12.46 10.60
C LEU A 56 -18.54 11.14 10.20
N GLN A 57 -19.60 10.71 10.90
CA GLN A 57 -20.36 9.52 10.55
C GLN A 57 -21.02 9.66 9.18
N LYS A 58 -21.62 10.82 8.89
CA LYS A 58 -22.21 11.13 7.58
C LYS A 58 -21.15 11.10 6.48
N GLU A 59 -20.03 11.79 6.67
CA GLU A 59 -18.92 11.80 5.71
C GLU A 59 -18.33 10.40 5.48
N ASN A 60 -18.21 9.58 6.54
CA ASN A 60 -17.71 8.21 6.43
C ASN A 60 -18.68 7.34 5.61
N LYS A 61 -20.00 7.49 5.84
CA LYS A 61 -21.04 6.80 5.08
C LYS A 61 -20.98 7.18 3.59
N GLU A 62 -20.88 8.47 3.28
CA GLU A 62 -20.76 8.97 1.91
C GLU A 62 -19.49 8.45 1.21
N LYS A 63 -18.35 8.46 1.90
CA LYS A 63 -17.09 7.92 1.37
C LYS A 63 -17.18 6.42 1.09
N ARG A 64 -17.79 5.64 1.98
CA ARG A 64 -18.01 4.19 1.76
C ARG A 64 -18.91 3.93 0.57
N GLN A 65 -19.96 4.74 0.39
CA GLN A 65 -20.85 4.62 -0.76
C GLN A 65 -20.12 4.94 -2.06
N LYS A 66 -19.38 6.05 -2.12
CA LYS A 66 -18.56 6.41 -3.29
C LYS A 66 -17.52 5.33 -3.62
N LEU A 67 -16.86 4.76 -2.62
CA LEU A 67 -15.91 3.67 -2.82
C LEU A 67 -16.60 2.43 -3.40
N LYS A 68 -17.79 2.09 -2.91
CA LYS A 68 -18.57 0.98 -3.45
C LYS A 68 -18.96 1.21 -4.91
N GLU A 69 -19.45 2.39 -5.25
CA GLU A 69 -19.81 2.76 -6.63
C GLU A 69 -18.60 2.68 -7.58
N LEU A 70 -17.44 3.16 -7.13
CA LEU A 70 -16.19 3.07 -7.89
C LEU A 70 -15.77 1.61 -8.13
N LEU A 71 -15.78 0.78 -7.08
CA LEU A 71 -15.41 -0.63 -7.17
C LEU A 71 -16.39 -1.44 -8.04
N GLU A 72 -17.68 -1.13 -7.98
CA GLU A 72 -18.68 -1.72 -8.87
C GLU A 72 -18.47 -1.31 -10.33
N GLY A 73 -18.07 -0.06 -10.58
CA GLY A 73 -17.67 0.43 -11.89
C GLY A 73 -16.45 -0.34 -12.44
N ASP A 74 -15.41 -0.47 -11.63
CA ASP A 74 -14.20 -1.22 -11.98
C ASP A 74 -14.52 -2.70 -12.24
N GLU A 75 -15.32 -3.34 -11.39
CA GLU A 75 -15.74 -4.74 -11.56
C GLU A 75 -16.50 -4.96 -12.88
N LYS A 76 -17.36 -4.02 -13.29
CA LYS A 76 -18.04 -4.08 -14.60
C LYS A 76 -17.06 -4.03 -15.76
N VAL A 77 -16.14 -3.07 -15.75
CA VAL A 77 -15.13 -2.92 -16.80
C VAL A 77 -14.23 -4.16 -16.86
N LEU A 78 -13.82 -4.70 -15.72
CA LEU A 78 -13.01 -5.93 -15.65
C LEU A 78 -13.78 -7.16 -16.13
N ASN A 79 -15.08 -7.27 -15.82
CA ASN A 79 -15.91 -8.35 -16.34
C ASN A 79 -16.03 -8.30 -17.87
N GLU A 80 -16.16 -7.11 -18.45
CA GLU A 80 -16.23 -6.91 -19.89
C GLU A 80 -14.88 -7.23 -20.56
N ALA A 81 -13.79 -6.64 -20.07
CA ALA A 81 -12.44 -6.80 -20.62
C ALA A 81 -11.93 -8.25 -20.58
N PHE A 82 -12.28 -9.00 -19.53
CA PHE A 82 -11.90 -10.41 -19.34
C PHE A 82 -13.06 -11.37 -19.62
N SER A 83 -14.04 -10.95 -20.42
CA SER A 83 -15.09 -11.85 -20.90
C SER A 83 -14.47 -13.06 -21.62
N GLY A 84 -14.79 -14.26 -21.14
CA GLY A 84 -14.20 -15.52 -21.63
C GLY A 84 -12.87 -15.94 -20.98
N ARG A 85 -12.18 -15.05 -20.25
CA ARG A 85 -10.91 -15.34 -19.56
C ARG A 85 -11.12 -15.49 -18.05
N LYS A 86 -11.79 -16.59 -17.66
CA LYS A 86 -12.26 -16.82 -16.28
C LYS A 86 -11.11 -16.85 -15.25
N ASP A 87 -9.98 -17.45 -15.59
CA ASP A 87 -8.86 -17.60 -14.66
C ASP A 87 -8.14 -16.25 -14.42
N GLU A 88 -7.87 -15.50 -15.50
CA GLU A 88 -7.34 -14.13 -15.42
C GLU A 88 -8.29 -13.23 -14.63
N ARG A 89 -9.59 -13.35 -14.90
CA ARG A 89 -10.61 -12.58 -14.19
C ARG A 89 -10.66 -12.89 -12.69
N ALA A 90 -10.51 -14.16 -12.33
CA ALA A 90 -10.50 -14.59 -10.93
C ALA A 90 -9.31 -13.99 -10.15
N ALA A 91 -8.14 -13.90 -10.79
CA ALA A 91 -6.95 -13.25 -10.21
C ALA A 91 -7.13 -11.73 -9.97
N LEU A 92 -8.10 -11.11 -10.65
CA LEU A 92 -8.41 -9.70 -10.60
C LEU A 92 -9.61 -9.34 -9.70
N LYS A 93 -10.16 -10.32 -8.95
CA LYS A 93 -11.31 -10.10 -8.08
C LYS A 93 -11.01 -9.05 -6.99
N ASN A 94 -11.93 -8.09 -6.81
CA ASN A 94 -11.81 -6.99 -5.83
C ASN A 94 -10.60 -6.06 -6.06
N LYS A 95 -9.96 -6.10 -7.22
CA LYS A 95 -8.90 -5.14 -7.57
C LYS A 95 -9.53 -3.93 -8.25
N THR A 96 -8.92 -2.76 -8.02
CA THR A 96 -9.25 -1.57 -8.80
C THR A 96 -8.76 -1.74 -10.24
N GLY A 97 -9.33 -0.98 -11.17
CA GLY A 97 -8.92 -1.01 -12.57
C GLY A 97 -7.42 -0.73 -12.75
N GLN A 98 -6.87 0.22 -11.98
CA GLN A 98 -5.43 0.53 -12.00
C GLN A 98 -4.57 -0.64 -11.50
N ALA A 99 -4.97 -1.28 -10.40
CA ALA A 99 -4.25 -2.44 -9.87
C ALA A 99 -4.30 -3.64 -10.83
N ALA A 100 -5.40 -3.78 -11.57
CA ALA A 100 -5.52 -4.80 -12.61
C ALA A 100 -4.55 -4.55 -13.77
N ILE A 101 -4.47 -3.30 -14.26
CA ILE A 101 -3.54 -2.91 -15.32
C ILE A 101 -2.09 -3.23 -14.91
N GLN A 102 -1.68 -2.83 -13.70
CA GLN A 102 -0.33 -3.09 -13.20
C GLN A 102 -0.01 -4.59 -13.17
N LEU A 103 -0.89 -5.41 -12.60
CA LEU A 103 -0.69 -6.86 -12.54
C LEU A 103 -0.57 -7.47 -13.93
N THR A 104 -1.43 -7.07 -14.86
CA THR A 104 -1.40 -7.60 -16.23
C THR A 104 -0.15 -7.18 -16.99
N ASN A 105 0.36 -5.98 -16.74
CA ASN A 105 1.60 -5.49 -17.35
C ASN A 105 2.82 -6.25 -16.82
N GLU A 106 2.88 -6.53 -15.53
CA GLU A 106 3.93 -7.36 -14.92
C GLU A 106 3.93 -8.76 -15.54
N GLN A 107 2.77 -9.41 -15.60
CA GLN A 107 2.62 -10.74 -16.22
C GLN A 107 3.01 -10.73 -17.71
N LEU A 108 2.63 -9.69 -18.45
CA LEU A 108 3.02 -9.52 -19.86
C LEU A 108 4.55 -9.40 -19.99
N GLY A 109 5.19 -8.64 -19.09
CA GLY A 109 6.64 -8.50 -19.03
C GLY A 109 7.35 -9.83 -18.84
N ASP A 110 6.89 -10.63 -17.88
CA ASP A 110 7.45 -11.96 -17.59
C ASP A 110 7.29 -12.92 -18.79
N LEU A 111 6.10 -12.94 -19.40
CA LEU A 111 5.84 -13.75 -20.59
C LEU A 111 6.73 -13.35 -21.76
N LYS A 112 6.93 -12.04 -21.97
CA LYS A 112 7.82 -11.52 -23.02
C LYS A 112 9.27 -11.94 -22.77
N ASN A 113 9.74 -11.85 -21.53
CA ASN A 113 11.09 -12.29 -21.15
C ASN A 113 11.29 -13.79 -21.40
N ARG A 114 10.30 -14.60 -20.99
CA ARG A 114 10.31 -16.06 -21.23
C ARG A 114 10.32 -16.40 -22.73
N LEU A 115 9.50 -15.71 -23.52
CA LEU A 115 9.46 -15.91 -24.98
C LEU A 115 10.80 -15.55 -25.63
N ASN A 116 11.42 -14.45 -25.21
CA ASN A 116 12.72 -14.03 -25.73
C ASN A 116 13.82 -15.05 -25.38
N ALA A 117 13.81 -15.58 -24.15
CA ALA A 117 14.73 -16.63 -23.74
C ALA A 117 14.56 -17.91 -24.58
N GLN A 118 13.32 -18.32 -24.86
CA GLN A 118 13.04 -19.48 -25.72
C GLN A 118 13.48 -19.26 -27.17
N ARG A 119 13.22 -18.07 -27.72
CA ARG A 119 13.69 -17.70 -29.07
C ARG A 119 15.21 -17.74 -29.18
N HIS A 120 15.90 -17.21 -28.17
CA HIS A 120 17.36 -17.28 -28.11
C HIS A 120 17.84 -18.74 -28.07
N ALA A 121 17.29 -19.56 -27.16
CA ALA A 121 17.65 -20.97 -27.05
C ALA A 121 17.40 -21.74 -28.35
N ASN A 122 16.27 -21.50 -29.02
CA ASN A 122 15.98 -22.11 -30.32
C ASN A 122 16.98 -21.67 -31.39
N ALA A 123 17.30 -20.37 -31.47
CA ALA A 123 18.28 -19.86 -32.43
C ALA A 123 19.66 -20.49 -32.22
N THR A 124 20.08 -20.67 -30.96
CA THR A 124 21.33 -21.37 -30.64
C THR A 124 21.31 -22.82 -31.12
N LYS A 125 20.21 -23.56 -30.85
CA LYS A 125 20.07 -24.95 -31.29
C LYS A 125 20.05 -25.09 -32.80
N TRP A 126 19.39 -24.18 -33.52
CA TRP A 126 19.38 -24.16 -34.98
C TRP A 126 20.78 -23.98 -35.55
N LYS A 127 21.58 -23.06 -35.01
CA LYS A 127 22.98 -22.89 -35.41
C LYS A 127 23.81 -24.14 -35.16
N GLN A 128 23.66 -24.76 -33.99
CA GLN A 128 24.35 -26.02 -33.66
C GLN A 128 23.96 -27.15 -34.63
N LEU A 129 22.68 -27.25 -35.00
CA LEU A 129 22.22 -28.21 -36.00
C LEU A 129 22.84 -27.96 -37.37
N GLU A 130 22.85 -26.71 -37.82
CA GLU A 130 23.44 -26.31 -39.10
C GLU A 130 24.95 -26.61 -39.15
N GLU A 131 25.69 -26.31 -38.09
CA GLU A 131 27.11 -26.65 -37.96
C GLU A 131 27.33 -28.18 -38.01
N LEU A 132 26.48 -28.95 -37.31
CA LEU A 132 26.60 -30.40 -37.28
C LEU A 132 26.25 -31.04 -38.62
N GLN A 133 25.22 -30.54 -39.30
CA GLN A 133 24.83 -30.93 -40.65
C GLN A 133 25.98 -30.67 -41.63
N THR A 134 26.58 -29.47 -41.57
CA THR A 134 27.71 -29.10 -42.43
C THR A 134 28.91 -30.02 -42.22
N ARG A 135 29.23 -30.36 -40.96
CA ARG A 135 30.32 -31.32 -40.65
C ARG A 135 30.01 -32.72 -41.16
N TYR A 136 28.78 -33.19 -40.99
CA TYR A 136 28.36 -34.49 -41.50
C TYR A 136 28.49 -34.55 -43.02
N ASP A 137 28.00 -33.54 -43.74
CA ASP A 137 28.08 -33.47 -45.20
C ASP A 137 29.53 -33.42 -45.69
N LEU A 138 30.43 -32.75 -44.96
CA LEU A 138 31.88 -32.77 -45.24
C LEU A 138 32.48 -34.16 -45.05
N MET A 139 32.21 -34.83 -43.93
CA MET A 139 32.74 -36.19 -43.67
C MET A 139 32.23 -37.21 -44.69
N VAL A 140 30.98 -37.08 -45.15
CA VAL A 140 30.42 -37.94 -46.20
C VAL A 140 31.18 -37.74 -47.51
N LYS A 141 31.43 -36.48 -47.91
CA LYS A 141 32.22 -36.17 -49.12
C LYS A 141 33.65 -36.67 -49.02
N GLU A 142 34.33 -36.45 -47.90
CA GLU A 142 35.70 -36.94 -47.67
C GLU A 142 35.76 -38.48 -47.74
N ALA A 143 34.77 -39.18 -47.20
CA ALA A 143 34.70 -40.64 -47.29
C ALA A 143 34.45 -41.12 -48.73
N GLU A 144 33.58 -40.44 -49.48
CA GLU A 144 33.35 -40.73 -50.91
C GLU A 144 34.62 -40.50 -51.75
N GLU A 145 35.32 -39.40 -51.52
CA GLU A 145 36.59 -39.08 -52.19
C GLU A 145 37.67 -40.12 -51.88
N ALA A 146 37.82 -40.52 -50.62
CA ALA A 146 38.79 -41.54 -50.21
C ALA A 146 38.55 -42.90 -50.90
N VAL A 147 37.28 -43.31 -51.05
CA VAL A 147 36.92 -44.54 -51.78
C VAL A 147 37.25 -44.42 -53.28
N GLN A 148 37.05 -43.25 -53.89
CA GLN A 148 37.40 -43.04 -55.29
C GLN A 148 38.91 -43.04 -55.53
N THR A 149 39.71 -42.48 -54.61
CA THR A 149 41.17 -42.50 -54.72
C THR A 149 41.76 -43.90 -54.54
N ASP A 150 41.23 -44.69 -53.61
CA ASP A 150 41.65 -46.09 -53.38
C ASP A 150 41.36 -46.98 -54.62
N ALA A 151 40.23 -46.74 -55.28
CA ALA A 151 39.90 -47.40 -56.54
C ALA A 151 40.84 -46.99 -57.70
N GLY A 152 41.16 -45.70 -57.84
CA GLY A 152 42.04 -45.20 -58.90
C GLY A 152 43.52 -45.58 -58.75
N GLU A 153 44.01 -45.72 -57.52
CA GLU A 153 45.36 -46.23 -57.24
C GLU A 153 45.50 -47.74 -57.55
N SER A 154 44.40 -48.50 -57.43
CA SER A 154 44.39 -49.93 -57.77
C SER A 154 44.37 -50.21 -59.28
N GLU A 155 43.76 -49.36 -60.10
CA GLU A 155 43.75 -49.49 -61.57
C GLU A 155 45.04 -49.01 -62.24
N THR A 156 45.81 -48.14 -61.58
CA THR A 156 47.09 -47.61 -62.10
C THR A 156 48.32 -48.42 -61.70
N ALA A 157 48.15 -49.42 -60.82
CA ALA A 157 49.21 -50.31 -60.32
C ALA A 157 49.22 -51.72 -60.96
N ALA A 158 48.41 -51.97 -62.00
CA ALA A 158 48.35 -53.24 -62.74
C ALA A 158 48.84 -53.07 -64.19
#